data_AF-A0AAW9KE91-F1
#
_entry.id   AF-A0AAW9KE91-F1
#
_cell.length_a   1.000
_cell.length_b   1.000
_cell.length_c   1.000
_cell.angle_alpha   90.00
_cell.angle_beta   90.00
_cell.angle_gamma   90.00
#
_symmetry.space_group_name_H-M   'P 1'
#
loop_
_entity.id
_entity.type
_entity.pdbx_description
1 polymer ?
#
loop_
_entity_poly.entity_id
_entity_poly.type
_entity_poly.pdbx_seq_one_letter_code
_entity_poly.pdbx_strand_id
1 'polypeptide(L)'
;LFGETCYINMGMLGFLATFLVIILNGDLNGPTISGIFTIIGFGAFGKHIRNVTPIIIGALLGAIININPINSPSLILSILFSTALAPIAGKFGWKIGILAGFLHVNMVTNIGYLHGGLNLYNNGLAAGFVAMLLIPVINIFKKELI
;
A
#
# COMPACT_ATOMS: atom_id res chain seq x y z
N LEU A 1 4.00 25.84 3.67
CA LEU A 1 2.85 24.93 3.40
C LEU A 1 3.03 23.57 4.07
N PHE A 2 4.26 23.03 4.12
CA PHE A 2 4.62 21.88 4.96
C PHE A 2 5.89 22.24 5.73
N GLY A 3 5.95 21.95 7.05
CA GLY A 3 7.09 22.31 7.90
C GLY A 3 8.34 21.46 7.65
N GLU A 4 9.48 21.80 8.27
CA GLU A 4 10.76 21.06 8.12
C GLU A 4 10.62 19.56 8.43
N THR A 5 9.76 19.22 9.39
CA THR A 5 9.43 17.83 9.77
C THR A 5 8.79 17.01 8.64
N CYS A 6 8.18 17.68 7.64
CA CYS A 6 7.62 17.02 6.47
C CYS A 6 8.72 16.37 5.61
N TYR A 7 9.80 17.11 5.31
CA TYR A 7 10.89 16.58 4.50
C TYR A 7 11.59 15.41 5.18
N ILE A 8 11.73 15.45 6.51
CA ILE A 8 12.24 14.31 7.30
C ILE A 8 11.32 13.10 7.14
N ASN A 9 10.00 13.27 7.25
CA ASN A 9 9.03 12.19 7.05
C ASN A 9 9.07 11.61 5.63
N MET A 10 9.13 12.47 4.61
CA MET A 10 9.26 12.07 3.22
C MET A 10 10.54 11.25 2.99
N GLY A 11 11.68 11.70 3.54
CA GLY A 11 12.96 10.97 3.49
C GLY A 11 12.88 9.62 4.17
N MET A 12 12.32 9.56 5.39
CA MET A 12 12.12 8.30 6.14
C MET A 12 11.26 7.29 5.37
N LEU A 13 10.18 7.75 4.74
CA LEU A 13 9.34 6.89 3.90
C LEU A 13 10.07 6.42 2.63
N GLY A 14 10.90 7.27 2.03
CA GLY A 14 11.76 6.90 0.92
C GLY A 14 12.77 5.82 1.30
N PHE A 15 13.43 5.96 2.45
CA PHE A 15 14.32 4.92 2.99
C PHE A 15 13.57 3.62 3.26
N LEU A 16 12.40 3.67 3.89
CA LEU A 16 11.57 2.49 4.15
C LEU A 16 11.20 1.76 2.85
N ALA A 17 10.72 2.51 1.84
CA ALA A 17 10.31 1.94 0.56
C ALA A 17 11.50 1.33 -0.20
N THR A 18 12.63 2.02 -0.22
CA THR A 18 13.85 1.53 -0.89
C THR A 18 14.40 0.29 -0.19
N PHE A 19 14.47 0.33 1.15
CA PHE A 19 14.90 -0.81 1.96
C PHE A 19 14.00 -2.03 1.75
N LEU A 20 12.68 -1.82 1.62
CA LEU A 20 11.73 -2.89 1.33
C LEU A 20 11.98 -3.55 -0.03
N VAL A 21 12.31 -2.78 -1.08
CA VAL A 21 12.65 -3.37 -2.39
C VAL A 21 13.91 -4.22 -2.29
N ILE A 22 14.95 -3.71 -1.63
CA ILE A 22 16.25 -4.39 -1.50
C ILE A 22 16.12 -5.68 -0.68
N ILE A 23 15.43 -5.65 0.47
CA ILE A 23 15.30 -6.85 1.33
C ILE A 23 14.48 -7.96 0.69
N LEU A 24 13.55 -7.60 -0.20
CA LEU A 24 12.77 -8.55 -0.98
C LEU A 24 13.53 -9.05 -2.23
N ASN A 25 14.80 -8.70 -2.42
CA ASN A 25 15.59 -8.99 -3.63
C ASN A 25 14.89 -8.51 -4.91
N GLY A 26 14.29 -7.32 -4.85
CA GLY A 26 13.64 -6.66 -5.96
C GLY A 26 14.56 -5.77 -6.77
N ASP A 27 14.25 -5.61 -8.06
CA ASP A 27 14.99 -4.72 -8.94
C ASP A 27 14.60 -3.25 -8.72
N LEU A 28 15.61 -2.38 -8.61
CA LEU A 28 15.44 -0.93 -8.70
C LEU A 28 15.42 -0.51 -10.17
N ASN A 29 14.21 -0.47 -10.74
CA ASN A 29 13.93 -0.11 -12.13
C ASN A 29 12.90 1.03 -12.20
N GLY A 30 12.55 1.48 -13.40
CA GLY A 30 11.63 2.62 -13.59
C GLY A 30 10.33 2.52 -12.77
N PRO A 31 9.57 1.41 -12.86
CA PRO A 31 8.37 1.20 -12.05
C PRO A 31 8.60 1.20 -10.54
N THR A 32 9.63 0.52 -10.02
CA THR A 32 9.85 0.48 -8.56
C THR A 32 10.31 1.83 -8.02
N ILE A 33 11.14 2.55 -8.78
CA ILE A 33 11.55 3.93 -8.48
C ILE A 33 10.34 4.87 -8.49
N SER A 34 9.42 4.74 -9.45
CA SER A 34 8.20 5.56 -9.47
C SER A 34 7.29 5.27 -8.28
N GLY A 35 7.20 4.00 -7.85
CA GLY A 35 6.54 3.61 -6.61
C GLY A 35 7.17 4.27 -5.37
N ILE A 36 8.49 4.24 -5.25
CA ILE A 36 9.23 4.88 -4.15
C ILE A 36 8.95 6.40 -4.13
N PHE A 37 9.08 7.09 -5.27
CA PHE A 37 8.79 8.53 -5.33
C PHE A 37 7.32 8.87 -5.04
N THR A 38 6.39 7.99 -5.42
CA THR A 38 4.98 8.14 -5.05
C THR A 38 4.81 8.10 -3.53
N ILE A 39 5.44 7.15 -2.85
CA ILE A 39 5.39 7.05 -1.39
C ILE A 39 5.99 8.29 -0.73
N ILE A 40 7.15 8.76 -1.22
CA ILE A 40 7.82 9.99 -0.77
C ILE A 40 6.87 11.19 -0.92
N GLY A 41 6.29 11.39 -2.11
CA GLY A 41 5.39 12.51 -2.40
C GLY A 41 4.16 12.53 -1.48
N PHE A 42 3.53 11.37 -1.27
CA PHE A 42 2.40 11.24 -0.34
C PHE A 42 2.80 11.33 1.14
N GLY A 43 4.11 11.30 1.46
CA GLY A 43 4.62 11.63 2.79
C GLY A 43 4.29 13.05 3.24
N ALA A 44 4.09 13.99 2.29
CA ALA A 44 3.57 15.32 2.59
C ALA A 44 2.06 15.34 2.88
N PHE A 45 1.34 14.28 2.51
CA PHE A 45 -0.12 14.18 2.59
C PHE A 45 -0.57 13.13 3.61
N GLY A 46 0.02 13.17 4.81
CA GLY A 46 -0.45 12.41 5.98
C GLY A 46 -0.01 10.94 6.03
N LYS A 47 0.77 10.43 5.07
CA LYS A 47 1.47 9.15 5.25
C LYS A 47 2.68 9.35 6.17
N HIS A 48 2.92 8.41 7.06
CA HIS A 48 4.12 8.36 7.91
C HIS A 48 4.40 6.90 8.30
N ILE A 49 5.59 6.60 8.82
CA ILE A 49 5.99 5.21 9.13
C ILE A 49 4.90 4.45 9.90
N ARG A 50 4.37 5.03 10.98
CA ARG A 50 3.38 4.37 11.85
C ARG A 50 2.08 3.93 11.15
N ASN A 51 1.62 4.62 10.09
CA ASN A 51 0.39 4.23 9.37
C ASN A 51 0.69 3.41 8.11
N VAL A 52 1.89 3.53 7.55
CA VAL A 52 2.36 2.73 6.42
C VAL A 52 2.76 1.31 6.84
N THR A 53 3.43 1.15 7.99
CA THR A 53 3.94 -0.17 8.44
C THR A 53 2.85 -1.24 8.56
N PRO A 54 1.67 -1.01 9.17
CA PRO A 54 0.61 -2.02 9.22
C PRO A 54 0.12 -2.44 7.84
N ILE A 55 0.05 -1.50 6.88
CA ILE A 55 -0.32 -1.80 5.50
C ILE A 55 0.72 -2.69 4.85
N ILE A 56 2.01 -2.36 4.97
CA ILE A 56 3.11 -3.16 4.41
C ILE A 56 3.08 -4.58 5.01
N ILE A 57 2.89 -4.72 6.32
CA ILE A 57 2.78 -6.04 6.97
C ILE A 57 1.64 -6.84 6.34
N GLY A 58 0.47 -6.23 6.18
CA GLY A 58 -0.67 -6.85 5.50
C GLY A 58 -0.35 -7.28 4.06
N ALA A 59 0.28 -6.38 3.29
CA ALA A 59 0.66 -6.63 1.92
C ALA A 59 1.67 -7.78 1.80
N LEU A 60 2.66 -7.85 2.69
CA LEU A 60 3.62 -8.95 2.76
C LEU A 60 2.93 -10.28 3.05
N LEU A 61 1.98 -10.31 4.00
CA LEU A 61 1.18 -11.51 4.26
C LEU A 61 0.37 -11.94 3.03
N GLY A 62 -0.20 -10.98 2.29
CA GLY A 62 -0.91 -11.25 1.04
C GLY A 62 0.02 -11.74 -0.08
N ALA A 63 1.25 -11.24 -0.12
CA ALA A 63 2.25 -11.64 -1.11
C ALA A 63 2.82 -13.05 -0.86
N ILE A 64 2.99 -13.45 0.41
CA ILE A 64 3.52 -14.78 0.78
C ILE A 64 2.60 -15.92 0.31
N ILE A 65 1.28 -15.69 0.34
CA ILE A 65 0.30 -16.69 -0.11
C ILE A 65 -0.01 -16.61 -1.61
N ASN A 66 0.65 -15.70 -2.33
CA ASN A 66 0.43 -15.53 -3.76
C ASN A 66 1.16 -16.61 -4.57
N ILE A 67 0.63 -16.93 -5.75
CA ILE A 67 1.30 -17.86 -6.67
C ILE A 67 2.59 -17.30 -7.26
N ASN A 68 2.72 -15.98 -7.33
CA ASN A 68 3.91 -15.32 -7.86
C ASN A 68 4.98 -15.18 -6.78
N PRO A 69 6.27 -15.26 -7.13
CA PRO A 69 7.33 -15.07 -6.15
C PRO A 69 7.32 -13.64 -5.63
N ILE A 70 7.64 -13.46 -4.35
CA ILE A 70 7.53 -12.16 -3.64
C ILE A 70 8.39 -11.05 -4.28
N ASN A 71 9.48 -11.44 -4.95
CA ASN A 71 10.38 -10.54 -5.66
C ASN A 71 9.93 -10.24 -7.10
N SER A 72 8.79 -10.77 -7.54
CA SER A 72 8.24 -10.44 -8.86
C SER A 72 7.90 -8.94 -8.95
N PRO A 73 8.15 -8.28 -10.10
CA PRO A 73 7.84 -6.86 -10.26
C PRO A 73 6.38 -6.51 -9.93
N SER A 74 5.44 -7.39 -10.28
CA SER A 74 4.01 -7.21 -10.00
C SER A 74 3.73 -7.13 -8.49
N LEU A 75 4.28 -8.06 -7.70
CA LEU A 75 4.08 -8.07 -6.25
C LEU A 75 4.83 -6.96 -5.54
N ILE A 76 6.05 -6.64 -5.95
CA ILE A 76 6.79 -5.51 -5.37
C ILE A 76 6.01 -4.21 -5.58
N LEU A 77 5.56 -3.95 -6.79
CA LEU A 77 4.74 -2.77 -7.08
C LEU A 77 3.44 -2.79 -6.27
N SER A 78 2.80 -3.95 -6.15
CA SER A 78 1.60 -4.10 -5.33
C SER A 78 1.86 -3.76 -3.86
N ILE A 79 2.95 -4.26 -3.28
CA ILE A 79 3.34 -3.95 -1.90
C ILE A 79 3.62 -2.45 -1.73
N LEU A 80 4.38 -1.83 -2.65
CA LEU A 80 4.69 -0.39 -2.58
C LEU A 80 3.42 0.48 -2.70
N PHE A 81 2.56 0.18 -3.66
CA PHE A 81 1.34 0.97 -3.89
C PHE A 81 0.22 0.67 -2.88
N SER A 82 0.26 -0.47 -2.18
CA SER A 82 -0.69 -0.78 -1.09
C SER A 82 -0.72 0.33 -0.03
N THR A 83 0.42 1.01 0.19
CA THR A 83 0.57 2.15 1.12
C THR A 83 -0.38 3.32 0.82
N ALA A 84 -1.03 3.37 -0.35
CA ALA A 84 -2.15 4.28 -0.61
C ALA A 84 -3.28 4.14 0.43
N LEU A 85 -3.42 2.96 1.04
CA LEU A 85 -4.41 2.67 2.07
C LEU A 85 -3.95 3.04 3.49
N ALA A 86 -2.78 3.65 3.66
CA ALA A 86 -2.27 4.09 4.97
C ALA A 86 -3.26 4.95 5.80
N PRO A 87 -4.11 5.81 5.20
CA PRO A 87 -5.14 6.53 5.97
C PRO A 87 -6.12 5.60 6.70
N ILE A 88 -6.37 4.38 6.19
CA ILE A 88 -7.22 3.38 6.86
C ILE A 88 -6.56 2.94 8.17
N ALA A 89 -5.27 2.61 8.15
CA ALA A 89 -4.53 2.26 9.35
C ALA A 89 -4.45 3.42 10.35
N GLY A 90 -4.29 4.64 9.84
CA GLY A 90 -4.26 5.86 10.67
C GLY A 90 -5.58 6.16 11.37
N LYS A 91 -6.72 5.97 10.69
CA LYS A 91 -8.05 6.31 11.21
C LYS A 91 -8.74 5.18 11.99
N PHE A 92 -8.56 3.94 11.56
CA PHE A 92 -9.27 2.76 12.07
C PHE A 92 -8.37 1.78 12.84
N GLY A 93 -7.06 2.07 12.92
CA GLY A 93 -6.11 1.30 13.70
C GLY A 93 -5.33 0.27 12.87
N TRP A 94 -4.23 -0.20 13.46
CA TRP A 94 -3.24 -1.05 12.78
C TRP A 94 -3.81 -2.40 12.30
N LYS A 95 -4.75 -3.01 13.05
CA LYS A 95 -5.38 -4.29 12.66
C LYS A 95 -6.11 -4.18 11.32
N ILE A 96 -6.88 -3.10 11.15
CA ILE A 96 -7.59 -2.82 9.90
C ILE A 96 -6.59 -2.45 8.80
N GLY A 97 -5.49 -1.79 9.15
CA GLY A 97 -4.37 -1.56 8.23
C GLY A 97 -3.79 -2.86 7.64
N ILE A 98 -3.51 -3.85 8.48
CA ILE A 98 -3.04 -5.17 8.03
C ILE A 98 -4.07 -5.80 7.08
N LEU A 99 -5.36 -5.78 7.44
CA LEU A 99 -6.41 -6.30 6.56
C LEU A 99 -6.44 -5.56 5.21
N ALA A 100 -6.33 -4.24 5.21
CA ALA A 100 -6.34 -3.42 4.00
C ALA A 100 -5.16 -3.73 3.08
N GLY A 101 -3.95 -3.85 3.62
CA GLY A 101 -2.76 -4.24 2.85
C GLY A 101 -2.88 -5.65 2.26
N PHE A 102 -3.37 -6.60 3.06
CA PHE A 102 -3.61 -7.98 2.62
C PHE A 102 -4.61 -8.04 1.46
N LEU A 103 -5.74 -7.35 1.59
CA LEU A 103 -6.76 -7.31 0.55
C LEU A 103 -6.28 -6.60 -0.71
N HIS A 104 -5.45 -5.55 -0.59
CA HIS A 104 -4.89 -4.84 -1.74
C HIS A 104 -4.07 -5.74 -2.64
N VAL A 105 -3.12 -6.50 -2.09
CA VAL A 105 -2.26 -7.37 -2.89
C VAL A 105 -3.08 -8.43 -3.62
N ASN A 106 -4.03 -9.06 -2.92
CA ASN A 106 -4.93 -10.04 -3.52
C ASN A 106 -5.85 -9.43 -4.58
N MET A 107 -6.33 -8.20 -4.38
CA MET A 107 -7.15 -7.50 -5.36
C MET A 107 -6.36 -7.21 -6.64
N VAL A 108 -5.14 -6.67 -6.52
CA VAL A 108 -4.26 -6.34 -7.66
C VAL A 108 -4.01 -7.55 -8.56
N THR A 109 -3.73 -8.71 -7.96
CA THR A 109 -3.43 -9.93 -8.73
C THR A 109 -4.64 -10.58 -9.37
N ASN A 110 -5.86 -10.21 -8.95
CA ASN A 110 -7.09 -10.84 -9.44
C ASN A 110 -7.94 -9.94 -10.33
N ILE A 111 -7.80 -8.62 -10.32
CA ILE A 111 -8.61 -7.77 -11.23
C ILE A 111 -7.95 -7.50 -12.58
N GLY A 112 -6.67 -7.87 -12.74
CA GLY A 112 -5.89 -7.67 -13.96
C GLY A 112 -6.54 -8.27 -15.22
N TYR A 113 -7.15 -9.45 -15.08
CA TYR A 113 -7.82 -10.14 -16.19
C TYR A 113 -9.13 -9.46 -16.61
N LEU A 114 -9.86 -8.83 -15.67
CA LEU A 114 -11.15 -8.19 -15.95
C LEU A 114 -11.03 -7.03 -16.92
N HIS A 115 -9.90 -6.34 -16.90
CA HIS A 115 -9.59 -5.26 -17.83
C HIS A 115 -8.55 -5.67 -18.88
N GLY A 116 -8.25 -6.96 -19.03
CA GLY A 116 -7.31 -7.49 -20.02
C GLY A 116 -5.91 -6.86 -19.98
N GLY A 117 -5.44 -6.43 -18.81
CA GLY A 117 -4.16 -5.70 -18.68
C GLY A 117 -4.14 -4.26 -19.22
N LEU A 118 -5.25 -3.75 -19.78
CA LEU A 118 -5.31 -2.41 -20.38
C LEU A 118 -5.29 -1.27 -19.34
N ASN A 119 -5.65 -1.55 -18.08
CA ASN A 119 -5.57 -0.57 -17.01
C ASN A 119 -4.14 -0.49 -16.44
N LEU A 120 -3.38 0.50 -16.90
CA LEU A 120 -2.04 0.80 -16.41
C LEU A 120 -2.03 1.22 -14.93
N TYR A 121 -3.15 1.73 -14.41
CA TYR A 121 -3.32 2.16 -13.02
C TYR A 121 -3.97 1.08 -12.14
N ASN A 122 -3.77 -0.21 -12.46
CA ASN A 122 -4.37 -1.34 -11.74
C ASN A 122 -4.17 -1.24 -10.21
N ASN A 123 -2.97 -0.89 -9.75
CA ASN A 123 -2.68 -0.72 -8.33
C ASN A 123 -3.54 0.34 -7.63
N GLY A 124 -3.78 1.46 -8.30
CA GLY A 124 -4.64 2.53 -7.81
C GLY A 124 -6.12 2.13 -7.82
N LEU A 125 -6.57 1.48 -8.89
CA LEU A 125 -7.93 0.94 -8.99
C LEU A 125 -8.22 -0.07 -7.87
N ALA A 126 -7.31 -1.02 -7.65
CA ALA A 126 -7.42 -2.02 -6.59
C ALA A 126 -7.50 -1.38 -5.20
N ALA A 127 -6.67 -0.36 -4.92
CA ALA A 127 -6.76 0.40 -3.67
C ALA A 127 -8.13 1.09 -3.52
N GLY A 128 -8.66 1.66 -4.60
CA GLY A 128 -10.00 2.23 -4.65
C GLY A 128 -11.07 1.21 -4.26
N PHE A 129 -11.04 0.00 -4.84
CA PHE A 129 -11.99 -1.06 -4.50
C PHE A 129 -11.86 -1.51 -3.04
N VAL A 130 -10.65 -1.71 -2.53
CA VAL A 130 -10.43 -2.09 -1.13
C VAL A 130 -10.96 -1.02 -0.17
N ALA A 131 -10.71 0.26 -0.46
CA ALA A 131 -11.23 1.36 0.35
C ALA A 131 -12.76 1.46 0.29
N MET A 132 -13.35 1.33 -0.91
CA MET A 132 -14.80 1.35 -1.13
C MET A 132 -15.51 0.21 -0.40
N LEU A 133 -14.88 -0.96 -0.28
CA LEU A 133 -15.42 -2.09 0.46
C LEU A 133 -15.23 -1.94 1.98
N LEU A 134 -14.00 -1.64 2.43
CA LEU A 134 -13.69 -1.65 3.86
C LEU A 134 -14.33 -0.50 4.63
N ILE A 135 -14.28 0.73 4.09
CA ILE A 135 -14.68 1.93 4.86
C ILE A 135 -16.16 1.87 5.29
N PRO A 136 -17.13 1.55 4.40
CA PRO A 136 -18.53 1.42 4.80
C PRO A 136 -18.74 0.32 5.84
N VAL A 137 -18.14 -0.86 5.64
CA VAL A 137 -18.26 -2.00 6.55
C VAL A 137 -17.75 -1.64 7.95
N ILE A 138 -16.57 -1.02 8.06
CA ILE A 138 -16.00 -0.58 9.33
C ILE A 138 -16.91 0.44 10.03
N ASN A 139 -17.44 1.40 9.28
CA ASN A 139 -18.29 2.46 9.85
C ASN A 139 -19.62 1.93 10.38
N ILE A 140 -20.19 0.89 9.78
CA ILE A 140 -21.42 0.24 10.26
C ILE A 140 -21.16 -0.40 11.63
N PHE A 141 -20.17 -1.29 11.73
CA PHE A 141 -19.87 -1.96 13.01
C PHE A 141 -19.35 -1.02 14.09
N LYS A 142 -18.65 0.07 13.73
CA LYS A 142 -18.20 1.07 14.70
C LYS A 142 -19.38 1.85 15.29
N LYS A 143 -20.44 2.10 14.53
CA LYS A 143 -21.66 2.76 15.03
C LYS A 143 -22.47 1.86 15.97
N GLU A 144 -22.36 0.53 15.85
CA GLU A 144 -23.07 -0.42 16.72
C GLU A 144 -22.35 -0.66 18.07
N LEU A 145 -21.07 -0.26 18.18
CA LEU A 145 -20.25 -0.44 19.38
C LEU A 145 -20.15 0.83 20.26
N ILE A 146 -20.81 1.92 19.88
CA ILE A 146 -20.89 3.21 20.60
C ILE A 146 -22.37 3.47 20.91
#